data_AF-A0A2D4WRX8-F1
#
_entry.id   AF-A0A2D4WRX8-F1
#
_cell.length_a   1.000
_cell.length_b   1.000
_cell.length_c   1.000
_cell.angle_alpha   90.00
_cell.angle_beta   90.00
_cell.angle_gamma   90.00
#
_symmetry.space_group_name_H-M   'P 1'
#
loop_
_entity.id
_entity.type
_entity.pdbx_description
1 polymer ?
#
loop_
_entity_poly.entity_id
_entity_poly.type
_entity_poly.pdbx_seq_one_letter_code
_entity_poly.pdbx_strand_id
1 'polypeptide(L)'
;MSSHTKITIKTTLLSLLMGGLCATCLHASNNALGPDWDEENDGGRDAGSTKQDAMEVKLSTTSQLTSISGKLKGDGSGSLASFADPDFEDVYAVVITDPNTFEINTLAPTGFAEFNSSLYVFDSDANPLLGNRAFAPGSKGALVGDVSSDGTFKIDNPGVIYIAICGRETFPLNADGDIMFAFTADPTTVVGPASLAPKPLTSWSVGNPMDTGSYTIVLKSVGPIPTSCGAANAGSCSAVNALPYCNDAACCFTVCEADPFCCEVTWDSSCVTRANTTCTITCENCDGDLDGDNRINGLDLAILLGRWQLSDECADINGDGIVNGADLSILLQKWGTECI
;
A
#
# COMPACT_ATOMS: atom_id res chain seq x y z
N MET A 1 -66.84 66.21 8.20
CA MET A 1 -66.26 66.96 7.05
C MET A 1 -64.77 67.12 7.33
N SER A 2 -63.93 67.02 6.28
CA SER A 2 -62.46 67.20 6.23
C SER A 2 -61.67 67.44 7.54
N SER A 3 -60.64 66.62 7.81
CA SER A 3 -59.25 67.08 8.10
C SER A 3 -58.36 65.97 8.74
N HIS A 4 -57.22 65.71 8.10
CA HIS A 4 -55.90 65.25 8.62
C HIS A 4 -55.74 64.05 9.59
N THR A 5 -54.66 63.24 9.65
CA THR A 5 -53.48 62.82 8.85
C THR A 5 -52.67 61.83 9.74
N LYS A 6 -51.81 60.98 9.13
CA LYS A 6 -50.76 60.07 9.71
C LYS A 6 -51.27 58.67 10.15
N ILE A 7 -50.49 57.57 10.11
CA ILE A 7 -49.14 57.24 9.58
C ILE A 7 -49.19 55.77 9.09
N THR A 8 -48.83 55.41 7.85
CA THR A 8 -47.50 55.05 7.25
C THR A 8 -46.96 53.64 7.58
N ILE A 9 -46.38 52.97 6.56
CA ILE A 9 -45.62 51.69 6.57
C ILE A 9 -46.55 50.43 6.52
N LYS A 10 -46.42 49.41 5.63
CA LYS A 10 -45.23 48.72 5.10
C LYS A 10 -45.43 48.04 3.71
N THR A 11 -44.45 48.21 2.83
CA THR A 11 -43.85 47.24 1.87
C THR A 11 -44.69 46.31 0.97
N THR A 12 -44.74 46.69 -0.32
CA THR A 12 -44.36 45.92 -1.53
C THR A 12 -44.43 44.38 -1.54
N LEU A 13 -45.26 43.82 -2.44
CA LEU A 13 -44.98 42.54 -3.14
C LEU A 13 -44.87 42.81 -4.64
N LEU A 14 -43.75 42.41 -5.26
CA LEU A 14 -43.66 42.21 -6.70
C LEU A 14 -42.64 41.09 -6.97
N SER A 15 -43.14 39.91 -7.34
CA SER A 15 -42.33 38.72 -7.59
C SER A 15 -41.65 38.81 -8.97
N LEU A 16 -40.32 38.87 -8.98
CA LEU A 16 -39.51 38.88 -10.20
C LEU A 16 -38.84 37.51 -10.40
N LEU A 17 -39.06 36.87 -11.55
CA LEU A 17 -38.30 35.68 -11.96
C LEU A 17 -36.89 36.12 -12.40
N MET A 18 -35.83 35.59 -11.77
CA MET A 18 -34.51 35.51 -12.39
C MET A 18 -33.57 34.54 -11.69
N GLY A 19 -32.89 33.70 -12.48
CA GLY A 19 -31.53 33.20 -12.21
C GLY A 19 -31.32 32.26 -11.01
N GLY A 20 -31.23 30.96 -11.29
CA GLY A 20 -30.65 29.98 -10.38
C GLY A 20 -30.11 28.78 -11.15
N LEU A 21 -28.86 28.86 -11.62
CA LEU A 21 -28.15 27.65 -12.05
C LEU A 21 -28.06 26.74 -10.83
N CYS A 22 -28.64 25.54 -10.93
CA CYS A 22 -28.33 24.47 -9.99
C CYS A 22 -26.92 23.98 -10.33
N ALA A 23 -25.91 24.67 -9.79
CA ALA A 23 -24.55 24.16 -9.76
C ALA A 23 -24.59 22.91 -8.88
N THR A 24 -24.51 21.74 -9.51
CA THR A 24 -24.26 20.49 -8.82
C THR A 24 -23.02 20.67 -7.95
N CYS A 25 -23.18 20.46 -6.65
CA CYS A 25 -22.05 20.41 -5.75
C CYS A 25 -21.23 19.17 -6.11
N LEU A 26 -20.25 19.32 -7.02
CA LEU A 26 -19.14 18.37 -7.08
C LEU A 26 -18.53 18.38 -5.69
N HIS A 27 -18.76 17.31 -4.95
CA HIS A 27 -17.95 16.97 -3.80
C HIS A 27 -16.62 16.46 -4.35
N ALA A 28 -15.81 17.38 -4.88
CA ALA A 28 -14.39 17.18 -4.98
C ALA A 28 -13.89 17.12 -3.53
N SER A 29 -13.78 15.90 -3.00
CA SER A 29 -13.16 15.64 -1.70
C SER A 29 -11.66 15.87 -1.84
N ASN A 30 -11.24 17.13 -1.91
CA ASN A 30 -9.85 17.55 -1.81
C ASN A 30 -9.34 17.42 -0.37
N ASN A 31 -9.50 16.23 0.20
CA ASN A 31 -8.75 15.75 1.34
C ASN A 31 -7.52 15.04 0.77
N ALA A 32 -6.50 15.81 0.38
CA ALA A 32 -5.21 15.26 -0.03
C ALA A 32 -4.53 14.63 1.21
N LEU A 33 -4.83 13.37 1.48
CA LEU A 33 -4.44 12.61 2.67
C LEU A 33 -3.16 11.81 2.41
N GLY A 34 -2.07 12.49 2.05
CA GLY A 34 -0.78 11.84 1.83
C GLY A 34 -0.77 10.93 0.59
N PRO A 35 0.11 9.93 0.52
CA PRO A 35 0.15 8.94 -0.55
C PRO A 35 -1.00 7.93 -0.44
N ASP A 36 -2.03 8.13 -1.23
CA ASP A 36 -3.18 7.26 -1.41
C ASP A 36 -3.02 6.27 -2.58
N TRP A 37 -3.87 5.23 -2.58
CA TRP A 37 -4.07 4.32 -3.70
C TRP A 37 -5.56 4.23 -4.01
N ASP A 38 -5.93 4.64 -5.23
CA ASP A 38 -7.27 4.47 -5.79
C ASP A 38 -7.26 3.26 -6.72
N GLU A 39 -8.05 2.25 -6.41
CA GLU A 39 -8.09 0.98 -7.13
C GLU A 39 -8.39 1.13 -8.63
N GLU A 40 -9.36 1.99 -8.98
CA GLU A 40 -9.82 2.19 -10.35
C GLU A 40 -8.87 3.12 -11.13
N ASN A 41 -8.26 4.11 -10.47
CA ASN A 41 -7.35 5.08 -11.11
C ASN A 41 -5.87 4.64 -11.15
N ASP A 42 -5.35 4.03 -10.08
CA ASP A 42 -3.94 3.59 -9.97
C ASP A 42 -3.78 2.09 -10.28
N GLY A 43 -4.71 1.25 -9.82
CA GLY A 43 -4.68 -0.20 -10.05
C GLY A 43 -5.15 -0.61 -11.44
N GLY A 44 -6.08 0.13 -12.03
CA GLY A 44 -6.57 -0.08 -13.40
C GLY A 44 -7.34 -1.40 -13.64
N ARG A 45 -7.75 -2.07 -12.56
CA ARG A 45 -8.58 -3.29 -12.53
C ARG A 45 -9.21 -3.44 -11.15
N ASP A 46 -10.22 -4.31 -11.04
CA ASP A 46 -10.70 -4.79 -9.73
C ASP A 46 -9.56 -5.42 -8.91
N ALA A 47 -9.62 -5.20 -7.60
CA ALA A 47 -8.93 -6.06 -6.65
C ALA A 47 -9.52 -7.47 -6.71
N GLY A 48 -8.66 -8.48 -6.59
CA GLY A 48 -9.08 -9.87 -6.57
C GLY A 48 -9.46 -10.32 -5.15
N SER A 49 -10.15 -11.44 -5.04
CA SER A 49 -10.65 -11.94 -3.76
C SER A 49 -9.66 -12.86 -3.03
N THR A 50 -8.50 -13.20 -3.61
CA THR A 50 -7.52 -14.13 -3.04
C THR A 50 -6.08 -13.61 -3.17
N LYS A 51 -5.10 -14.32 -2.60
CA LYS A 51 -3.66 -13.99 -2.78
C LYS A 51 -3.24 -14.01 -4.26
N GLN A 52 -3.87 -14.83 -5.10
CA GLN A 52 -3.49 -15.06 -6.49
C GLN A 52 -3.89 -13.92 -7.43
N ASP A 53 -4.92 -13.17 -7.09
CA ASP A 53 -5.52 -12.08 -7.88
C ASP A 53 -5.56 -10.74 -7.11
N ALA A 54 -5.12 -10.71 -5.85
CA ALA A 54 -4.97 -9.51 -5.03
C ALA A 54 -4.35 -8.31 -5.78
N MET A 55 -4.81 -7.11 -5.46
CA MET A 55 -4.24 -5.86 -5.96
C MET A 55 -2.90 -5.56 -5.27
N GLU A 56 -1.79 -5.63 -5.99
CA GLU A 56 -0.49 -5.23 -5.46
C GLU A 56 -0.34 -3.71 -5.45
N VAL A 57 -0.38 -3.10 -4.27
CA VAL A 57 -0.29 -1.64 -4.13
C VAL A 57 1.15 -1.20 -4.37
N LYS A 58 1.38 -0.54 -5.51
CA LYS A 58 2.72 -0.29 -6.08
C LYS A 58 2.93 1.20 -6.36
N LEU A 59 3.32 1.94 -5.33
CA LEU A 59 3.70 3.35 -5.45
C LEU A 59 5.23 3.50 -5.45
N SER A 60 5.79 4.02 -6.54
CA SER A 60 7.23 4.18 -6.74
C SER A 60 7.82 5.47 -6.13
N THR A 61 6.97 6.40 -5.69
CA THR A 61 7.35 7.75 -5.25
C THR A 61 7.36 7.92 -3.73
N THR A 62 7.01 6.88 -2.97
CA THR A 62 6.78 6.93 -1.52
C THR A 62 7.12 5.59 -0.84
N SER A 63 7.53 5.64 0.42
CA SER A 63 7.70 4.46 1.28
C SER A 63 6.52 4.23 2.24
N GLN A 64 5.54 5.14 2.24
CA GLN A 64 4.34 5.09 3.07
C GLN A 64 3.09 5.03 2.19
N LEU A 65 2.03 4.44 2.73
CA LEU A 65 0.70 4.37 2.15
C LEU A 65 -0.30 4.74 3.25
N THR A 66 -1.09 5.78 3.05
CA THR A 66 -2.00 6.35 4.08
C THR A 66 -3.45 5.93 3.91
N SER A 67 -3.88 5.61 2.70
CA SER A 67 -5.21 5.06 2.44
C SER A 67 -5.30 4.27 1.14
N ILE A 68 -6.20 3.28 1.13
CA ILE A 68 -6.68 2.58 -0.07
C ILE A 68 -8.17 2.91 -0.23
N SER A 69 -8.61 3.24 -1.45
CA SER A 69 -10.04 3.38 -1.78
C SER A 69 -10.43 2.48 -2.94
N GLY A 70 -11.62 1.88 -2.81
CA GLY A 70 -12.14 0.87 -3.75
C GLY A 70 -13.67 0.76 -3.68
N LYS A 71 -14.24 -0.25 -4.34
CA LYS A 71 -15.70 -0.41 -4.40
C LYS A 71 -16.18 -1.83 -4.75
N LEU A 72 -16.80 -2.47 -3.76
CA LEU A 72 -17.57 -3.70 -3.94
C LEU A 72 -18.82 -3.48 -4.80
N LYS A 73 -18.97 -4.27 -5.86
CA LYS A 73 -20.00 -4.20 -6.92
C LYS A 73 -21.18 -5.16 -6.70
N GLY A 74 -21.00 -6.21 -5.90
CA GLY A 74 -22.01 -7.20 -5.56
C GLY A 74 -22.21 -8.30 -6.62
N ASP A 75 -23.40 -8.89 -6.65
CA ASP A 75 -23.76 -10.02 -7.53
C ASP A 75 -23.89 -9.68 -9.04
N GLY A 76 -23.50 -8.47 -9.45
CA GLY A 76 -23.66 -7.97 -10.82
C GLY A 76 -25.11 -7.76 -11.29
N SER A 77 -26.13 -8.07 -10.47
CA SER A 77 -27.55 -8.07 -10.89
C SER A 77 -28.13 -6.70 -11.24
N GLY A 78 -27.43 -5.62 -10.86
CA GLY A 78 -27.81 -4.23 -11.16
C GLY A 78 -27.60 -3.81 -12.61
N SER A 79 -26.86 -4.56 -13.43
CA SER A 79 -26.66 -4.26 -14.85
C SER A 79 -27.56 -5.10 -15.74
N LEU A 80 -28.34 -4.44 -16.61
CA LEU A 80 -29.15 -5.10 -17.65
C LEU A 80 -28.32 -5.84 -18.70
N ALA A 81 -26.98 -5.76 -18.63
CA ALA A 81 -26.06 -6.51 -19.47
C ALA A 81 -24.73 -6.77 -18.74
N SER A 82 -24.68 -7.75 -17.83
CA SER A 82 -23.40 -8.36 -17.45
C SER A 82 -23.53 -9.80 -16.95
N PHE A 83 -22.67 -10.66 -17.51
CA PHE A 83 -22.11 -11.84 -16.83
C PHE A 83 -20.91 -11.37 -15.99
N ALA A 84 -21.12 -10.37 -15.12
CA ALA A 84 -20.06 -9.90 -14.24
C ALA A 84 -19.85 -10.96 -13.16
N ASP A 85 -18.59 -11.29 -12.87
CA ASP A 85 -18.28 -12.13 -11.73
C ASP A 85 -18.70 -11.41 -10.44
N PRO A 86 -19.23 -12.13 -9.44
CA PRO A 86 -19.68 -11.52 -8.20
C PRO A 86 -18.47 -10.99 -7.41
N ASP A 87 -18.56 -9.73 -7.00
CA ASP A 87 -17.55 -9.04 -6.22
C ASP A 87 -18.15 -8.63 -4.86
N PHE A 88 -17.67 -9.28 -3.81
CA PHE A 88 -18.03 -9.00 -2.42
C PHE A 88 -16.81 -8.82 -1.50
N GLU A 89 -15.60 -9.02 -2.03
CA GLU A 89 -14.33 -9.07 -1.30
C GLU A 89 -13.17 -8.55 -2.16
N ASP A 90 -12.56 -7.45 -1.70
CA ASP A 90 -11.34 -6.90 -2.29
C ASP A 90 -10.13 -7.24 -1.43
N VAL A 91 -9.08 -7.81 -2.04
CA VAL A 91 -7.80 -8.12 -1.38
C VAL A 91 -6.66 -7.31 -1.97
N TYR A 92 -5.91 -6.65 -1.10
CA TYR A 92 -4.76 -5.81 -1.43
C TYR A 92 -3.47 -6.36 -0.81
N ALA A 93 -2.41 -6.48 -1.59
CA ALA A 93 -1.07 -6.78 -1.08
C ALA A 93 -0.32 -5.49 -0.75
N VAL A 94 0.13 -5.36 0.50
CA VAL A 94 0.84 -4.20 1.04
C VAL A 94 1.97 -4.63 1.98
N VAL A 95 2.75 -3.67 2.48
CA VAL A 95 3.87 -3.92 3.40
C VAL A 95 3.60 -3.34 4.78
N ILE A 96 3.75 -4.12 5.84
CA ILE A 96 3.90 -3.58 7.21
C ILE A 96 5.31 -2.99 7.35
N THR A 97 5.40 -1.70 7.68
CA THR A 97 6.68 -0.98 7.87
C THR A 97 7.11 -0.86 9.34
N ASP A 98 6.17 -0.83 10.27
CA ASP A 98 6.42 -1.04 11.71
C ASP A 98 5.27 -1.87 12.33
N PRO A 99 5.50 -3.13 12.73
CA PRO A 99 4.46 -3.99 13.29
C PRO A 99 3.93 -3.49 14.65
N ASN A 100 4.69 -2.68 15.41
CA ASN A 100 4.27 -2.22 16.74
C ASN A 100 3.33 -1.02 16.71
N THR A 101 3.12 -0.44 15.53
CA THR A 101 2.20 0.70 15.34
C THR A 101 1.22 0.50 14.19
N PHE A 102 1.22 -0.69 13.58
CA PHE A 102 0.30 -1.13 12.54
C PHE A 102 -1.16 -0.94 12.94
N GLU A 103 -1.92 -0.31 12.06
CA GLU A 103 -3.37 -0.16 12.20
C GLU A 103 -4.00 0.01 10.83
N ILE A 104 -5.16 -0.63 10.62
CA ILE A 104 -6.02 -0.43 9.46
C ILE A 104 -7.46 -0.22 9.93
N ASN A 105 -8.18 0.75 9.36
CA ASN A 105 -9.58 1.00 9.75
C ASN A 105 -10.41 1.65 8.64
N THR A 106 -11.73 1.46 8.71
CA THR A 106 -12.73 2.17 7.85
C THR A 106 -13.56 3.18 8.66
N LEU A 107 -12.98 3.71 9.75
CA LEU A 107 -13.69 4.57 10.71
C LEU A 107 -13.62 6.05 10.32
N ALA A 108 -14.77 6.72 10.38
CA ALA A 108 -14.86 8.17 10.25
C ALA A 108 -14.06 8.89 11.35
N PRO A 109 -13.43 10.06 11.07
CA PRO A 109 -13.66 10.92 9.91
C PRO A 109 -12.72 10.67 8.72
N THR A 110 -11.70 9.85 8.85
CA THR A 110 -10.66 9.63 7.83
C THR A 110 -10.94 8.41 6.95
N GLY A 111 -11.44 7.33 7.54
CA GLY A 111 -11.90 6.14 6.82
C GLY A 111 -13.41 6.16 6.61
N PHE A 112 -13.90 5.31 5.72
CA PHE A 112 -15.32 5.21 5.42
C PHE A 112 -15.69 3.86 4.79
N ALA A 113 -16.95 3.46 4.94
CA ALA A 113 -17.60 2.45 4.11
C ALA A 113 -19.10 2.78 4.02
N GLU A 114 -19.70 2.60 2.83
CA GLU A 114 -21.16 2.72 2.65
C GLU A 114 -21.92 1.57 3.34
N PHE A 115 -21.24 0.44 3.52
CA PHE A 115 -21.73 -0.82 4.07
C PHE A 115 -21.10 -1.15 5.44
N ASN A 116 -21.54 -2.25 6.05
CA ASN A 116 -20.95 -2.76 7.29
C ASN A 116 -19.68 -3.57 6.97
N SER A 117 -18.55 -2.87 6.83
CA SER A 117 -17.27 -3.50 6.50
C SER A 117 -16.74 -4.43 7.60
N SER A 118 -16.15 -5.54 7.15
CA SER A 118 -15.19 -6.33 7.93
C SER A 118 -13.80 -6.15 7.32
N LEU A 119 -12.76 -6.23 8.15
CA LEU A 119 -11.35 -6.18 7.72
C LEU A 119 -10.63 -7.43 8.21
N TYR A 120 -9.84 -8.04 7.33
CA TYR A 120 -9.01 -9.20 7.63
C TYR A 120 -7.58 -8.96 7.15
N VAL A 121 -6.61 -9.40 7.94
CA VAL A 121 -5.18 -9.32 7.64
C VAL A 121 -4.63 -10.74 7.58
N PHE A 122 -3.86 -11.04 6.54
CA PHE A 122 -3.20 -12.32 6.31
C PHE A 122 -1.69 -12.11 6.11
N ASP A 123 -0.90 -13.13 6.43
CA ASP A 123 0.55 -13.13 6.18
C ASP A 123 0.88 -13.29 4.70
N SER A 124 2.17 -13.26 4.36
CA SER A 124 2.66 -13.45 2.99
C SER A 124 2.23 -14.78 2.36
N ASP A 125 1.83 -15.79 3.13
CA ASP A 125 1.34 -17.09 2.67
C ASP A 125 -0.20 -17.20 2.68
N ALA A 126 -0.89 -16.10 2.97
CA ALA A 126 -2.35 -15.98 3.11
C ALA A 126 -2.94 -16.74 4.32
N ASN A 127 -2.14 -17.05 5.35
CA ASN A 127 -2.65 -17.51 6.64
C ASN A 127 -3.25 -16.31 7.40
N PRO A 128 -4.32 -16.49 8.20
CA PRO A 128 -4.93 -15.41 8.97
C PRO A 128 -3.95 -14.87 10.01
N LEU A 129 -3.95 -13.55 10.20
CA LEU A 129 -3.25 -12.85 11.29
C LEU A 129 -4.26 -12.27 12.26
N LEU A 130 -4.90 -11.15 11.89
CA LEU A 130 -5.91 -10.47 12.71
C LEU A 130 -7.13 -10.09 11.88
N GLY A 131 -8.31 -10.14 12.49
CA GLY A 131 -9.57 -9.84 11.82
C GLY A 131 -10.57 -9.11 12.71
N ASN A 132 -11.37 -8.23 12.13
CA ASN A 132 -12.42 -7.48 12.82
C ASN A 132 -13.68 -7.34 11.95
N ARG A 133 -14.85 -7.39 12.59
CA ARG A 133 -16.16 -7.37 11.92
C ARG A 133 -17.11 -6.38 12.57
N ALA A 134 -16.62 -5.21 13.01
CA ALA A 134 -17.39 -4.32 13.89
C ALA A 134 -18.67 -3.75 13.22
N PHE A 135 -19.79 -4.45 13.38
CA PHE A 135 -21.11 -4.09 12.84
C PHE A 135 -22.09 -3.52 13.89
N ALA A 136 -21.59 -3.03 15.03
CA ALA A 136 -22.42 -2.61 16.16
C ALA A 136 -23.45 -1.52 15.76
N PRO A 137 -24.73 -1.61 16.19
CA PRO A 137 -25.76 -0.63 15.79
C PRO A 137 -25.40 0.81 16.15
N GLY A 138 -25.03 1.60 15.14
CA GLY A 138 -24.62 3.01 15.29
C GLY A 138 -23.11 3.26 15.12
N SER A 139 -22.27 2.22 15.13
CA SER A 139 -20.87 2.29 14.69
C SER A 139 -20.78 1.93 13.21
N LYS A 140 -19.87 2.59 12.48
CA LYS A 140 -19.61 2.32 11.07
C LYS A 140 -18.11 2.11 10.87
N GLY A 141 -17.74 0.90 10.44
CA GLY A 141 -16.40 0.52 10.04
C GLY A 141 -15.72 -0.46 11.01
N ALA A 142 -14.83 -1.26 10.46
CA ALA A 142 -13.95 -2.17 11.18
C ALA A 142 -12.62 -1.49 11.51
N LEU A 143 -11.91 -2.03 12.51
CA LEU A 143 -10.55 -1.65 12.86
C LEU A 143 -9.74 -2.89 13.23
N VAL A 144 -8.53 -3.01 12.69
CA VAL A 144 -7.54 -4.04 13.07
C VAL A 144 -6.24 -3.34 13.43
N GLY A 145 -5.76 -3.57 14.65
CA GLY A 145 -4.45 -3.09 15.13
C GLY A 145 -3.36 -4.15 15.03
N ASP A 146 -2.30 -4.00 15.81
CA ASP A 146 -1.18 -4.93 15.91
C ASP A 146 -1.46 -6.19 16.76
N VAL A 147 -2.46 -6.13 17.66
CA VAL A 147 -2.76 -7.18 18.66
C VAL A 147 -4.25 -7.54 18.72
N SER A 148 -4.56 -8.80 19.02
CA SER A 148 -5.93 -9.26 19.28
C SER A 148 -6.49 -8.69 20.58
N SER A 149 -7.82 -8.57 20.69
CA SER A 149 -8.48 -7.97 21.85
C SER A 149 -8.32 -8.75 23.16
N ASP A 150 -7.99 -10.03 23.08
CA ASP A 150 -7.67 -10.91 24.20
C ASP A 150 -6.15 -11.01 24.49
N GLY A 151 -5.31 -10.37 23.67
CA GLY A 151 -3.85 -10.39 23.79
C GLY A 151 -3.19 -11.74 23.43
N THR A 152 -3.92 -12.68 22.81
CA THR A 152 -3.38 -14.02 22.49
C THR A 152 -2.59 -14.07 21.18
N PHE A 153 -2.79 -13.11 20.28
CA PHE A 153 -2.10 -13.02 18.99
C PHE A 153 -1.61 -11.60 18.73
N LYS A 154 -0.40 -11.45 18.20
CA LYS A 154 0.21 -10.18 17.81
C LYS A 154 0.93 -10.32 16.47
N ILE A 155 0.89 -9.28 15.66
CA ILE A 155 1.75 -9.12 14.49
C ILE A 155 3.08 -8.53 14.98
N ASP A 156 4.15 -9.33 14.89
CA ASP A 156 5.47 -8.99 15.44
C ASP A 156 6.54 -8.72 14.37
N ASN A 157 6.27 -9.01 13.09
CA ASN A 157 7.23 -8.87 12.00
C ASN A 157 6.73 -7.88 10.93
N PRO A 158 7.61 -7.04 10.36
CA PRO A 158 7.33 -6.32 9.11
C PRO A 158 7.36 -7.30 7.92
N GLY A 159 6.83 -6.87 6.77
CA GLY A 159 6.83 -7.67 5.54
C GLY A 159 5.53 -7.56 4.75
N VAL A 160 5.41 -8.37 3.69
CA VAL A 160 4.19 -8.43 2.87
C VAL A 160 3.03 -9.03 3.67
N ILE A 161 1.90 -8.35 3.64
CA ILE A 161 0.60 -8.84 4.13
C ILE A 161 -0.45 -8.68 3.04
N TYR A 162 -1.54 -9.44 3.17
CA TYR A 162 -2.76 -9.21 2.42
C TYR A 162 -3.81 -8.60 3.35
N ILE A 163 -4.35 -7.44 2.98
CA ILE A 163 -5.53 -6.84 3.62
C ILE A 163 -6.73 -7.19 2.77
N ALA A 164 -7.78 -7.73 3.38
CA ALA A 164 -9.07 -7.92 2.74
C ALA A 164 -10.13 -7.05 3.38
N ILE A 165 -11.02 -6.49 2.56
CA ILE A 165 -12.26 -5.83 2.98
C ILE A 165 -13.45 -6.53 2.33
N CYS A 166 -14.51 -6.72 3.11
CA CYS A 166 -15.75 -7.33 2.61
C CYS A 166 -16.97 -6.81 3.36
N GLY A 167 -18.15 -7.17 2.85
CA GLY A 167 -19.43 -6.95 3.51
C GLY A 167 -19.62 -7.71 4.83
N ARG A 168 -20.81 -7.57 5.41
CA ARG A 168 -21.20 -8.29 6.64
C ARG A 168 -21.50 -9.76 6.33
N GLU A 169 -21.16 -10.63 7.28
CA GLU A 169 -21.38 -12.08 7.23
C GLU A 169 -20.59 -12.82 6.14
N THR A 170 -19.74 -12.11 5.41
CA THR A 170 -18.66 -12.68 4.61
C THR A 170 -17.48 -13.07 5.51
N PHE A 171 -17.05 -14.32 5.42
CA PHE A 171 -15.97 -14.89 6.22
C PHE A 171 -14.93 -15.57 5.31
N PRO A 172 -13.63 -15.38 5.57
CA PRO A 172 -12.58 -16.05 4.83
C PRO A 172 -12.51 -17.52 5.26
N LEU A 173 -12.40 -18.39 4.24
CA LEU A 173 -12.40 -19.85 4.36
C LEU A 173 -11.09 -20.43 3.84
N ASN A 174 -10.62 -21.45 4.55
CA ASN A 174 -9.48 -22.26 4.12
C ASN A 174 -9.91 -23.39 3.15
N ALA A 175 -8.94 -24.17 2.69
CA ALA A 175 -9.16 -25.27 1.73
C ALA A 175 -10.11 -26.39 2.21
N ASP A 176 -10.37 -26.51 3.53
CA ASP A 176 -11.32 -27.47 4.09
C ASP A 176 -12.75 -26.89 4.18
N GLY A 177 -12.91 -25.58 3.97
CA GLY A 177 -14.15 -24.82 4.19
C GLY A 177 -14.32 -24.28 5.61
N ASP A 178 -13.29 -24.34 6.46
CA ASP A 178 -13.34 -23.81 7.82
C ASP A 178 -13.12 -22.29 7.85
N ILE A 179 -13.85 -21.62 8.75
CA ILE A 179 -13.67 -20.19 9.05
C ILE A 179 -12.30 -19.96 9.71
N MET A 180 -11.52 -19.03 9.15
CA MET A 180 -10.10 -18.86 9.49
C MET A 180 -9.82 -18.13 10.81
N PHE A 181 -10.78 -17.38 11.37
CA PHE A 181 -10.59 -16.50 12.53
C PHE A 181 -11.42 -16.91 13.75
N ALA A 182 -10.88 -16.71 14.96
CA ALA A 182 -11.46 -17.11 16.24
C ALA A 182 -12.59 -16.18 16.71
N PHE A 183 -13.63 -16.04 15.90
CA PHE A 183 -14.70 -15.06 16.12
C PHE A 183 -15.46 -15.24 17.45
N THR A 184 -15.66 -14.12 18.16
CA THR A 184 -16.44 -14.09 19.41
C THR A 184 -17.90 -13.67 19.16
N ALA A 185 -18.72 -13.72 20.22
CA ALA A 185 -20.09 -13.21 20.22
C ALA A 185 -20.17 -11.66 20.23
N ASP A 186 -19.08 -10.96 20.56
CA ASP A 186 -18.96 -9.52 20.43
C ASP A 186 -18.36 -9.20 19.05
N PRO A 187 -19.10 -8.56 18.13
CA PRO A 187 -18.60 -8.28 16.79
C PRO A 187 -17.51 -7.20 16.77
N THR A 188 -17.31 -6.46 17.86
CA THR A 188 -16.32 -5.37 17.93
C THR A 188 -14.90 -5.86 18.23
N THR A 189 -14.73 -7.11 18.70
CA THR A 189 -13.40 -7.65 19.03
C THR A 189 -12.54 -7.86 17.79
N VAL A 190 -11.27 -7.44 17.86
CA VAL A 190 -10.21 -7.92 16.97
C VAL A 190 -9.82 -9.33 17.42
N VAL A 191 -9.84 -10.30 16.50
CA VAL A 191 -9.58 -11.72 16.79
C VAL A 191 -8.38 -12.23 16.01
N GLY A 192 -7.68 -13.21 16.57
CA GLY A 192 -6.60 -13.94 15.91
C GLY A 192 -7.07 -15.19 15.13
N PRO A 193 -6.14 -16.07 14.73
CA PRO A 193 -6.42 -17.31 14.01
C PRO A 193 -7.32 -18.28 14.79
N ALA A 194 -8.21 -18.99 14.08
CA ALA A 194 -9.02 -20.07 14.67
C ALA A 194 -8.22 -21.33 15.02
N SER A 195 -7.00 -21.48 14.45
CA SER A 195 -6.14 -22.65 14.60
C SER A 195 -4.69 -22.23 14.88
N LEU A 196 -4.00 -23.00 15.74
CA LEU A 196 -2.55 -22.86 15.97
C LEU A 196 -1.70 -23.32 14.79
N ALA A 197 -2.28 -24.11 13.89
CA ALA A 197 -1.72 -24.44 12.58
C ALA A 197 -2.73 -23.95 11.54
N PRO A 198 -2.67 -22.66 11.16
CA PRO A 198 -3.55 -22.12 10.14
C PRO A 198 -3.31 -22.78 8.77
N LYS A 199 -4.30 -22.61 7.90
CA LYS A 199 -4.23 -22.93 6.48
C LYS A 199 -4.48 -21.63 5.70
N PRO A 200 -3.96 -21.51 4.47
CA PRO A 200 -4.12 -20.30 3.67
C PRO A 200 -5.58 -20.07 3.24
N LEU A 201 -5.90 -18.81 2.96
CA LEU A 201 -7.14 -18.38 2.32
C LEU A 201 -7.30 -19.07 0.95
N THR A 202 -8.48 -19.61 0.69
CA THR A 202 -8.82 -20.19 -0.62
C THR A 202 -10.17 -19.75 -1.16
N SER A 203 -11.08 -19.30 -0.31
CA SER A 203 -12.45 -18.92 -0.70
C SER A 203 -13.13 -18.11 0.40
N TRP A 204 -14.35 -17.67 0.14
CA TRP A 204 -15.17 -16.88 1.06
C TRP A 204 -16.55 -17.53 1.26
N SER A 205 -17.16 -17.28 2.42
CA SER A 205 -18.58 -17.57 2.62
C SER A 205 -19.42 -16.46 2.00
N VAL A 206 -20.52 -16.82 1.34
CA VAL A 206 -21.50 -15.85 0.83
C VAL A 206 -22.10 -15.06 1.99
N GLY A 207 -21.70 -13.79 2.11
CA GLY A 207 -22.28 -12.84 3.06
C GLY A 207 -23.56 -12.19 2.55
N ASN A 208 -23.91 -11.03 3.12
CA ASN A 208 -25.08 -10.27 2.69
C ASN A 208 -24.82 -9.55 1.34
N PRO A 209 -25.53 -9.86 0.24
CA PRO A 209 -25.26 -9.26 -1.07
C PRO A 209 -25.52 -7.74 -1.14
N MET A 210 -26.19 -7.18 -0.12
CA MET A 210 -26.50 -5.76 0.00
C MET A 210 -25.46 -4.96 0.81
N ASP A 211 -24.49 -5.60 1.45
CA ASP A 211 -23.41 -4.93 2.19
C ASP A 211 -22.22 -4.64 1.25
N THR A 212 -22.49 -3.87 0.19
CA THR A 212 -21.55 -3.46 -0.85
C THR A 212 -21.59 -1.94 -1.07
N GLY A 213 -20.69 -1.39 -1.89
CA GLY A 213 -20.54 0.05 -2.12
C GLY A 213 -19.11 0.54 -1.97
N SER A 214 -18.93 1.86 -1.97
CA SER A 214 -17.60 2.48 -1.90
C SER A 214 -17.03 2.51 -0.47
N TYR A 215 -15.71 2.50 -0.37
CA TYR A 215 -15.00 2.54 0.91
C TYR A 215 -13.63 3.24 0.79
N THR A 216 -13.09 3.61 1.95
CA THR A 216 -11.70 4.05 2.14
C THR A 216 -11.16 3.39 3.40
N ILE A 217 -10.13 2.56 3.24
CA ILE A 217 -9.34 1.98 4.33
C ILE A 217 -8.23 2.98 4.65
N VAL A 218 -8.18 3.47 5.89
CA VAL A 218 -7.05 4.24 6.43
C VAL A 218 -6.00 3.27 6.94
N LEU A 219 -4.74 3.59 6.68
CA LEU A 219 -3.60 2.74 6.94
C LEU A 219 -2.54 3.49 7.75
N LYS A 220 -1.91 2.78 8.69
CA LYS A 220 -0.85 3.31 9.55
C LYS A 220 0.26 2.28 9.67
N SER A 221 1.50 2.74 9.50
CA SER A 221 2.70 1.89 9.43
C SER A 221 2.59 0.81 8.35
N VAL A 222 2.01 1.22 7.22
CA VAL A 222 1.89 0.47 5.98
C VAL A 222 2.61 1.23 4.86
N GLY A 223 3.18 0.49 3.92
CA GLY A 223 3.81 1.01 2.70
C GLY A 223 3.43 0.18 1.47
N PRO A 224 3.74 0.68 0.26
CA PRO A 224 3.57 -0.06 -0.98
C PRO A 224 4.56 -1.22 -1.09
N ILE A 225 4.26 -2.20 -1.94
CA ILE A 225 5.22 -3.19 -2.43
C ILE A 225 6.29 -2.43 -3.26
N PRO A 226 7.60 -2.65 -3.03
CA PRO A 226 8.62 -1.98 -3.83
C PRO A 226 8.50 -2.36 -5.31
N THR A 227 8.69 -1.39 -6.21
CA THR A 227 8.40 -1.56 -7.65
C THR A 227 9.64 -1.87 -8.51
N SER A 228 10.84 -1.69 -7.95
CA SER A 228 12.10 -1.81 -8.66
C SER A 228 13.29 -1.89 -7.70
N CYS A 229 14.43 -2.31 -8.24
CA CYS A 229 15.73 -2.08 -7.62
C CYS A 229 15.96 -0.61 -7.25
N GLY A 230 16.64 -0.37 -6.13
CA GLY A 230 16.91 0.98 -5.62
C GLY A 230 15.72 1.66 -4.94
N ALA A 231 14.56 0.99 -4.84
CA ALA A 231 13.40 1.57 -4.17
C ALA A 231 13.69 1.76 -2.67
N ALA A 232 13.39 2.95 -2.14
CA ALA A 232 13.76 3.34 -0.77
C ALA A 232 13.11 2.46 0.32
N ASN A 233 11.98 1.82 0.02
CA ASN A 233 11.28 0.86 0.89
C ASN A 233 11.77 -0.59 0.75
N ALA A 234 12.66 -0.92 -0.18
CA ALA A 234 13.14 -2.29 -0.40
C ALA A 234 14.15 -2.80 0.65
N GLY A 235 14.63 -1.94 1.56
CA GLY A 235 15.57 -2.34 2.62
C GLY A 235 17.00 -2.61 2.12
N SER A 236 17.92 -2.93 3.04
CA SER A 236 19.35 -3.05 2.73
C SER A 236 19.71 -4.35 2.01
N CYS A 237 20.53 -4.27 0.96
CA CYS A 237 21.00 -5.44 0.21
C CYS A 237 21.80 -6.46 1.03
N SER A 238 22.43 -6.02 2.12
CA SER A 238 23.22 -6.90 3.01
C SER A 238 22.42 -7.46 4.20
N ALA A 239 21.11 -7.20 4.27
CA ALA A 239 20.20 -7.71 5.29
C ALA A 239 19.02 -8.46 4.65
N VAL A 240 18.54 -9.52 5.31
CA VAL A 240 17.38 -10.29 4.82
C VAL A 240 16.13 -9.43 4.94
N ASN A 241 15.33 -9.36 3.88
CA ASN A 241 14.05 -8.66 3.86
C ASN A 241 12.96 -9.57 3.27
N ALA A 242 11.75 -9.49 3.83
CA ALA A 242 10.57 -10.21 3.32
C ALA A 242 9.98 -9.58 2.04
N LEU A 243 10.56 -8.48 1.56
CA LEU A 243 10.20 -7.81 0.32
C LEU A 243 11.15 -8.23 -0.81
N PRO A 244 10.71 -8.22 -2.08
CA PRO A 244 11.62 -8.28 -3.21
C PRO A 244 12.46 -6.99 -3.32
N TYR A 245 13.56 -7.09 -4.08
CA TYR A 245 14.55 -6.04 -4.33
C TYR A 245 15.34 -5.61 -3.07
N CYS A 246 16.30 -4.71 -3.28
CA CYS A 246 16.94 -3.96 -2.20
C CYS A 246 17.20 -2.50 -2.65
N ASN A 247 17.59 -1.66 -1.70
CA ASN A 247 17.66 -0.21 -1.82
C ASN A 247 18.91 0.33 -2.55
N ASP A 248 19.88 -0.51 -2.90
CA ASP A 248 20.93 -0.17 -3.86
C ASP A 248 20.52 -0.68 -5.24
N ALA A 249 20.33 0.25 -6.19
CA ALA A 249 19.88 -0.09 -7.54
C ALA A 249 20.85 -1.03 -8.26
N ALA A 250 22.14 -0.73 -8.23
CA ALA A 250 23.17 -1.45 -8.97
C ALA A 250 23.36 -2.87 -8.42
N CYS A 251 23.54 -2.98 -7.10
CA CYS A 251 23.64 -4.27 -6.43
C CYS A 251 22.40 -5.13 -6.68
N CYS A 252 21.21 -4.53 -6.52
CA CYS A 252 19.96 -5.21 -6.77
C CYS A 252 19.88 -5.75 -8.19
N PHE A 253 20.16 -4.94 -9.23
CA PHE A 253 20.09 -5.41 -10.61
C PHE A 253 21.03 -6.59 -10.88
N THR A 254 22.27 -6.54 -10.39
CA THR A 254 23.23 -7.65 -10.53
C THR A 254 22.78 -8.93 -9.81
N VAL A 255 22.14 -8.79 -8.64
CA VAL A 255 21.53 -9.93 -7.93
C VAL A 255 20.29 -10.46 -8.67
N CYS A 256 19.41 -9.59 -9.20
CA CYS A 256 18.23 -10.00 -9.96
C CYS A 256 18.60 -10.76 -11.25
N GLU A 257 19.63 -10.30 -11.97
CA GLU A 257 20.07 -10.95 -13.22
C GLU A 257 20.57 -12.38 -12.96
N ALA A 258 21.29 -12.56 -11.85
CA ALA A 258 21.77 -13.87 -11.42
C ALA A 258 20.67 -14.73 -10.75
N ASP A 259 19.65 -14.12 -10.16
CA ASP A 259 18.58 -14.79 -9.42
C ASP A 259 17.28 -13.96 -9.36
N PRO A 260 16.35 -14.16 -10.32
CA PRO A 260 15.09 -13.41 -10.37
C PRO A 260 14.22 -13.54 -9.11
N PHE A 261 14.38 -14.62 -8.33
CA PHE A 261 13.64 -14.85 -7.08
C PHE A 261 13.81 -13.70 -6.08
N CYS A 262 15.01 -13.10 -6.03
CA CYS A 262 15.33 -11.95 -5.18
C CYS A 262 14.51 -10.69 -5.49
N CYS A 263 13.90 -10.65 -6.67
CA CYS A 263 13.26 -9.47 -7.25
C CYS A 263 11.81 -9.73 -7.69
N GLU A 264 11.37 -10.98 -7.63
CA GLU A 264 9.98 -11.41 -7.85
C GLU A 264 9.30 -11.86 -6.55
N VAL A 265 10.06 -12.33 -5.54
CA VAL A 265 9.49 -12.94 -4.33
C VAL A 265 10.00 -12.29 -3.04
N THR A 266 11.31 -12.37 -2.74
CA THR A 266 11.85 -11.96 -1.43
C THR A 266 13.37 -11.85 -1.44
N TRP A 267 13.92 -10.89 -0.69
CA TRP A 267 15.36 -10.70 -0.52
C TRP A 267 15.89 -11.57 0.62
N ASP A 268 15.97 -12.89 0.37
CA ASP A 268 16.33 -13.88 1.38
C ASP A 268 17.85 -13.98 1.69
N SER A 269 18.24 -14.97 2.49
CA SER A 269 19.64 -15.19 2.87
C SER A 269 20.55 -15.56 1.69
N SER A 270 20.01 -16.11 0.60
CA SER A 270 20.75 -16.39 -0.63
C SER A 270 20.98 -15.10 -1.43
N CYS A 271 19.96 -14.22 -1.49
CA CYS A 271 20.07 -12.87 -2.06
C CYS A 271 21.12 -12.04 -1.33
N VAL A 272 21.09 -12.03 0.00
CA VAL A 272 22.10 -11.38 0.86
C VAL A 272 23.49 -12.00 0.68
N THR A 273 23.60 -13.32 0.59
CA THR A 273 24.90 -13.98 0.35
C THR A 273 25.47 -13.56 -1.00
N ARG A 274 24.64 -13.53 -2.05
CA ARG A 274 25.02 -13.09 -3.39
C ARG A 274 25.42 -11.62 -3.41
N ALA A 275 24.63 -10.76 -2.76
CA ALA A 275 24.95 -9.34 -2.58
C ALA A 275 26.30 -9.15 -1.89
N ASN A 276 26.58 -9.89 -0.81
CA ASN A 276 27.85 -9.84 -0.08
C ASN A 276 29.04 -10.47 -0.84
N THR A 277 28.83 -11.10 -2.00
CA THR A 277 29.92 -11.60 -2.87
C THR A 277 30.07 -10.83 -4.18
N THR A 278 29.01 -10.16 -4.64
CA THR A 278 28.95 -9.53 -5.97
C THR A 278 28.80 -8.02 -5.87
N CYS A 279 28.22 -7.52 -4.79
CA CYS A 279 28.11 -6.10 -4.45
C CYS A 279 29.12 -5.66 -3.40
N THR A 280 30.12 -6.48 -3.08
CA THR A 280 31.36 -5.96 -2.49
C THR A 280 32.03 -5.09 -3.54
N ILE A 281 31.65 -3.81 -3.57
CA ILE A 281 32.32 -2.83 -4.42
C ILE A 281 33.68 -2.56 -3.80
N THR A 282 34.63 -3.41 -4.18
CA THR A 282 36.03 -3.05 -4.17
C THR A 282 36.19 -1.94 -5.19
N CYS A 283 36.17 -0.68 -4.74
CA CYS A 283 36.69 0.45 -5.50
C CYS A 283 38.22 0.37 -5.61
N GLU A 284 38.71 -0.80 -6.03
CA GLU A 284 40.13 -1.06 -6.27
C GLU A 284 40.49 -0.62 -7.69
N ASN A 285 41.61 0.10 -7.77
CA ASN A 285 42.35 0.54 -8.96
C ASN A 285 41.92 1.84 -9.69
N CYS A 286 40.72 2.39 -9.56
CA CYS A 286 40.48 3.77 -10.02
C CYS A 286 39.25 4.48 -9.44
N ASP A 287 39.46 5.67 -8.85
CA ASP A 287 38.37 6.57 -8.47
C ASP A 287 37.51 6.92 -9.71
N GLY A 288 36.25 6.45 -9.74
CA GLY A 288 35.30 6.65 -10.83
C GLY A 288 34.86 5.39 -11.58
N ASP A 289 35.50 4.24 -11.36
CA ASP A 289 34.97 2.92 -11.72
C ASP A 289 34.17 2.41 -10.53
N LEU A 290 32.86 2.25 -10.73
CA LEU A 290 31.88 1.96 -9.69
C LEU A 290 31.20 0.60 -9.88
N ASP A 291 31.38 -0.05 -11.02
CA ASP A 291 30.93 -1.44 -11.25
C ASP A 291 32.06 -2.49 -11.19
N GLY A 292 33.32 -2.06 -11.27
CA GLY A 292 34.52 -2.90 -11.20
C GLY A 292 34.91 -3.54 -12.53
N ASP A 293 34.35 -3.13 -13.68
CA ASP A 293 34.69 -3.68 -15.00
C ASP A 293 36.04 -3.21 -15.56
N ASN A 294 36.73 -2.30 -14.84
CA ASN A 294 37.97 -1.61 -15.22
C ASN A 294 37.78 -0.55 -16.31
N ARG A 295 36.58 0.00 -16.53
CA ARG A 295 36.30 1.09 -17.49
C ARG A 295 35.30 2.12 -16.98
N ILE A 296 35.74 3.36 -16.87
CA ILE A 296 34.85 4.47 -16.50
C ILE A 296 33.94 4.84 -17.69
N ASN A 297 32.67 4.46 -17.61
CA ASN A 297 31.71 4.47 -18.72
C ASN A 297 30.28 4.86 -18.30
N GLY A 298 29.29 4.52 -19.15
CA GLY A 298 27.87 4.84 -18.92
C GLY A 298 27.24 4.11 -17.75
N LEU A 299 27.78 2.95 -17.35
CA LEU A 299 27.27 2.16 -16.24
C LEU A 299 27.68 2.80 -14.89
N ASP A 300 28.93 3.23 -14.73
CA ASP A 300 29.39 4.00 -13.56
C ASP A 300 28.61 5.29 -13.35
N LEU A 301 28.31 6.01 -14.44
CA LEU A 301 27.46 7.19 -14.38
C LEU A 301 26.06 6.87 -13.85
N ALA A 302 25.48 5.73 -14.24
CA ALA A 302 24.19 5.29 -13.72
C ALA A 302 24.26 4.96 -12.22
N ILE A 303 25.37 4.36 -11.76
CA ILE A 303 25.62 4.06 -10.34
C ILE A 303 25.77 5.35 -9.53
N LEU A 304 26.60 6.30 -9.99
CA LEU A 304 26.81 7.58 -9.32
C LEU A 304 25.50 8.39 -9.21
N LEU A 305 24.71 8.44 -10.28
CA LEU A 305 23.41 9.11 -10.28
C LEU A 305 22.37 8.36 -9.42
N GLY A 306 22.45 7.04 -9.34
CA GLY A 306 21.63 6.22 -8.44
C GLY A 306 21.92 6.46 -6.95
N ARG A 307 23.13 6.94 -6.62
CA ARG A 307 23.57 7.23 -5.25
C ARG A 307 23.56 8.72 -4.88
N TRP A 308 22.96 9.57 -5.72
CA TRP A 308 22.96 11.02 -5.54
C TRP A 308 22.41 11.47 -4.17
N GLN A 309 23.13 12.35 -3.49
CA GLN A 309 22.88 12.82 -2.10
C GLN A 309 22.95 11.74 -1.01
N LEU A 310 23.43 10.54 -1.31
CA LEU A 310 23.75 9.53 -0.30
C LEU A 310 25.20 9.66 0.19
N SER A 311 25.50 9.04 1.32
CA SER A 311 26.87 8.84 1.80
C SER A 311 27.29 7.43 1.39
N ASP A 312 28.25 7.33 0.47
CA ASP A 312 28.69 6.07 -0.13
C ASP A 312 30.18 6.13 -0.45
N GLU A 313 30.99 5.29 0.18
CA GLU A 313 32.46 5.33 0.12
C GLU A 313 33.05 5.16 -1.29
N CYS A 314 32.25 4.66 -2.24
CA CYS A 314 32.66 4.39 -3.61
C CYS A 314 32.23 5.49 -4.60
N ALA A 315 30.98 5.94 -4.51
CA ALA A 315 30.45 7.01 -5.35
C ALA A 315 30.79 8.43 -4.83
N ASP A 316 31.20 8.57 -3.57
CA ASP A 316 31.86 9.77 -3.02
C ASP A 316 33.33 9.77 -3.42
N ILE A 317 33.56 9.95 -4.72
CA ILE A 317 34.87 9.93 -5.37
C ILE A 317 35.78 11.03 -4.79
N ASN A 318 35.22 12.10 -4.25
CA ASN A 318 35.96 13.22 -3.67
C ASN A 318 36.21 13.11 -2.15
N GLY A 319 35.44 12.29 -1.43
CA GLY A 319 35.56 12.04 0.00
C GLY A 319 34.99 13.14 0.90
N ASP A 320 33.99 13.92 0.44
CA ASP A 320 33.34 14.96 1.26
C ASP A 320 32.15 14.45 2.10
N GLY A 321 31.81 13.17 1.95
CA GLY A 321 30.76 12.44 2.65
C GLY A 321 29.43 12.38 1.91
N ILE A 322 29.29 12.98 0.71
CA ILE A 322 28.01 13.04 -0.02
C ILE A 322 28.16 13.06 -1.54
N VAL A 323 27.60 12.05 -2.22
CA VAL A 323 27.63 11.97 -3.70
C VAL A 323 26.91 13.16 -4.33
N ASN A 324 27.66 13.98 -5.08
CA ASN A 324 27.16 15.22 -5.65
C ASN A 324 27.86 15.61 -6.99
N GLY A 325 27.70 16.88 -7.39
CA GLY A 325 28.31 17.42 -8.61
C GLY A 325 29.84 17.42 -8.61
N ALA A 326 30.48 17.38 -7.44
CA ALA A 326 31.91 17.17 -7.30
C ALA A 326 32.34 15.81 -7.86
N ASP A 327 31.70 14.73 -7.41
CA ASP A 327 32.01 13.35 -7.81
C ASP A 327 31.71 13.10 -9.28
N LEU A 328 30.55 13.57 -9.74
CA LEU A 328 30.22 13.55 -11.17
C LEU A 328 31.27 14.25 -12.03
N SER A 329 31.85 15.35 -11.54
CA SER A 329 32.92 16.05 -12.26
C SER A 329 34.22 15.24 -12.33
N ILE A 330 34.52 14.41 -11.32
CA ILE A 330 35.69 13.53 -11.32
C ILE A 330 35.46 12.32 -12.23
N LEU A 331 34.29 11.68 -12.16
CA LEU A 331 33.90 10.58 -13.05
C LEU A 331 33.97 11.01 -14.52
N LEU A 332 33.37 12.17 -14.86
CA LEU A 332 33.43 12.71 -16.22
C LEU A 332 34.84 13.16 -16.65
N GLN A 333 35.73 13.54 -15.72
CA GLN A 333 37.12 13.86 -16.04
C GLN A 333 37.92 12.62 -16.50
N LYS A 334 37.52 11.42 -16.06
CA LYS A 334 38.16 10.14 -16.39
C LYS A 334 37.35 9.30 -17.39
N TRP A 335 36.38 9.91 -18.08
CA TRP A 335 35.51 9.20 -19.00
C TRP A 335 36.27 8.42 -20.08
N GLY A 336 35.97 7.13 -20.20
CA GLY A 336 36.56 6.23 -21.19
C GLY A 336 38.00 5.79 -20.88
N THR A 337 38.52 6.00 -19.66
CA THR A 337 39.79 5.40 -19.24
C THR A 337 39.60 3.95 -18.82
N GLU A 338 40.49 3.07 -19.28
CA GLU A 338 40.64 1.71 -18.74
C GLU A 338 41.63 1.71 -17.57
N CYS A 339 41.33 0.99 -16.51
CA CYS A 339 42.14 0.89 -15.29
C CYS A 339 43.02 -0.38 -15.33
N ILE A 340 44.28 -0.28 -14.89
CA ILE A 340 45.33 -1.31 -15.08
C ILE A 340 46.19 -1.47 -13.83
#